data_AF-A0A936DPR3-F1
#
_entry.id   AF-A0A936DPR3-F1
#
_cell.length_a   1.000
_cell.length_b   1.000
_cell.length_c   1.000
_cell.angle_alpha   90.00
_cell.angle_beta   90.00
_cell.angle_gamma   90.00
#
_symmetry.space_group_name_H-M   'P 1'
#
loop_
_entity.id
_entity.type
_entity.pdbx_description
1 polymer ?
#
loop_
_entity_poly.entity_id
_entity_poly.type
_entity_poly.pdbx_seq_one_letter_code
_entity_poly.pdbx_strand_id
1 'polypeptide(L)'
;MSILRATTALLGLLALLLTGCQEPMHSGFKTEAIEDAIRQGLIRERELKVGAPILHELCDVGCEDRPDLILAAIHSGADVNKVHDRHTALLICVETAKLDSTRVLVEFGADTSAPTPTGKNAFAIASTFSEKRAQEFIAVLKTAKSQSR
;
A
#
# COMPACT_ATOMS: atom_id res chain seq x y z
N MET A 1 -1.55 23.43 -26.30
CA MET A 1 -0.99 22.05 -26.30
C MET A 1 -1.42 21.29 -25.04
N SER A 2 -2.70 21.31 -24.69
CA SER A 2 -3.22 20.74 -23.43
C SER A 2 -4.18 19.57 -23.64
N ILE A 3 -4.42 19.18 -24.90
CA ILE A 3 -5.40 18.16 -25.30
C ILE A 3 -4.74 16.77 -25.43
N LEU A 4 -3.41 16.72 -25.69
CA LEU A 4 -2.69 15.47 -25.98
C LEU A 4 -2.51 14.55 -24.76
N ARG A 5 -2.53 15.10 -23.53
CA ARG A 5 -2.43 14.32 -22.28
C ARG A 5 -3.74 13.65 -21.87
N ALA A 6 -4.89 14.23 -22.24
CA ALA A 6 -6.21 13.65 -21.96
C ALA A 6 -6.54 12.48 -22.91
N THR A 7 -6.03 12.53 -24.14
CA THR A 7 -6.27 11.48 -25.16
C THR A 7 -5.49 10.20 -24.88
N THR A 8 -4.26 10.29 -24.35
CA THR A 8 -3.46 9.09 -24.02
C THR A 8 -4.03 8.30 -22.84
N ALA A 9 -4.61 8.98 -21.84
CA ALA A 9 -5.24 8.34 -20.69
C ALA A 9 -6.53 7.59 -21.07
N LEU A 10 -7.35 8.18 -21.95
CA LEU A 10 -8.56 7.53 -22.45
C LEU A 10 -8.23 6.32 -23.32
N LEU A 11 -7.17 6.41 -24.13
CA LEU A 11 -6.64 5.30 -24.93
C LEU A 11 -6.10 4.14 -24.07
N GLY A 12 -5.45 4.42 -22.94
CA GLY A 12 -5.01 3.38 -22.00
C GLY A 12 -6.16 2.63 -21.34
N LEU A 13 -7.21 3.35 -20.93
CA LEU A 13 -8.43 2.75 -20.37
C LEU A 13 -9.24 1.98 -21.43
N LEU A 14 -9.25 2.45 -22.69
CA LEU A 14 -9.84 1.74 -23.83
C LEU A 14 -9.03 0.52 -24.26
N ALA A 15 -7.70 0.54 -24.16
CA ALA A 15 -6.84 -0.60 -24.46
C ALA A 15 -7.11 -1.78 -23.49
N LEU A 16 -7.28 -1.48 -22.21
CA LEU A 16 -7.70 -2.45 -21.18
C LEU A 16 -9.06 -3.11 -21.46
N LEU A 17 -9.97 -2.42 -22.14
CA LEU A 17 -11.29 -2.94 -22.49
C LEU A 17 -11.34 -3.67 -23.84
N LEU A 18 -10.36 -3.42 -24.74
CA LEU A 18 -10.37 -3.95 -26.11
C LEU A 18 -9.39 -5.10 -26.37
N THR A 19 -8.35 -5.29 -25.54
CA THR A 19 -7.46 -6.46 -25.69
C THR A 19 -8.03 -7.67 -24.95
N GLY A 20 -8.88 -8.42 -25.63
CA GLY A 20 -9.16 -9.83 -25.33
C GLY A 20 -7.94 -10.72 -25.60
N CYS A 21 -6.76 -10.35 -25.11
CA CYS A 21 -5.51 -11.08 -25.28
C CYS A 21 -5.12 -11.70 -23.94
N GLN A 22 -5.36 -13.00 -23.87
CA GLN A 22 -4.87 -13.89 -22.83
C GLN A 22 -3.37 -14.10 -23.01
N GLU A 23 -2.57 -13.14 -22.58
CA GLU A 23 -1.14 -13.33 -22.33
C GLU A 23 -0.97 -13.57 -20.81
N PRO A 24 -0.04 -14.43 -20.37
CA PRO A 24 0.10 -14.75 -18.95
C PRO A 24 0.39 -13.48 -18.15
N MET A 25 -0.59 -13.05 -17.36
CA MET A 25 -0.55 -11.84 -16.55
C MET A 25 0.60 -11.92 -15.54
N HIS A 26 1.72 -11.28 -15.84
CA HIS A 26 2.72 -10.99 -14.84
C HIS A 26 2.16 -9.92 -13.90
N SER A 27 2.15 -10.21 -12.59
CA SER A 27 1.68 -9.33 -11.51
C SER A 27 2.21 -7.89 -11.61
N GLY A 28 3.41 -7.69 -12.17
CA GLY A 28 4.08 -6.39 -12.28
C GLY A 28 3.40 -5.34 -13.19
N PHE A 29 2.63 -5.74 -14.21
CA PHE A 29 2.06 -4.76 -15.16
C PHE A 29 0.89 -3.96 -14.58
N LYS A 30 0.14 -4.55 -13.63
CA LYS A 30 -0.87 -3.82 -12.85
C LYS A 30 -0.21 -2.84 -11.89
N THR A 31 0.89 -3.25 -11.26
CA THR A 31 1.62 -2.44 -10.29
C THR A 31 2.24 -1.21 -10.92
N GLU A 32 2.99 -1.34 -12.02
CA GLU A 32 3.65 -0.19 -12.66
C GLU A 32 2.64 0.89 -13.10
N ALA A 33 1.49 0.47 -13.63
CA ALA A 33 0.43 1.39 -14.02
C ALA A 33 -0.17 2.14 -12.80
N ILE A 34 -0.30 1.46 -11.67
CA ILE A 34 -0.75 2.05 -10.40
C ILE A 34 0.31 3.03 -9.86
N GLU A 35 1.58 2.64 -9.83
CA GLU A 35 2.69 3.48 -9.37
C GLU A 35 2.77 4.78 -10.17
N ASP A 36 2.72 4.67 -11.50
CA ASP A 36 2.76 5.82 -12.38
C ASP A 36 1.51 6.69 -12.26
N ALA A 37 0.33 6.10 -12.08
CA ALA A 37 -0.90 6.86 -11.87
C ALA A 37 -0.87 7.64 -10.55
N ILE A 38 -0.33 7.06 -9.47
CA ILE A 38 -0.14 7.74 -8.17
C ILE A 38 0.88 8.86 -8.32
N ARG A 39 2.04 8.59 -8.94
CA ARG A 39 3.11 9.59 -9.16
C ARG A 39 2.66 10.76 -10.01
N GLN A 40 1.84 10.51 -11.02
CA GLN A 40 1.28 11.54 -11.89
C GLN A 40 0.09 12.27 -11.25
N GLY A 41 -0.34 11.89 -10.04
CA GLY A 41 -1.51 12.46 -9.37
C GLY A 41 -2.82 12.22 -10.13
N LEU A 42 -2.84 11.17 -10.95
CA LEU A 42 -3.97 10.84 -11.82
C LEU A 42 -5.08 10.13 -11.06
N ILE A 43 -4.76 9.46 -9.96
CA ILE A 43 -5.77 8.83 -9.10
C ILE A 43 -6.35 9.90 -8.17
N ARG A 44 -7.62 10.27 -8.38
CA ARG A 44 -8.34 11.21 -7.49
C ARG A 44 -9.01 10.49 -6.33
N GLU A 45 -9.29 11.20 -5.24
CA GLU A 45 -10.06 10.71 -4.07
C GLU A 45 -11.31 9.90 -4.45
N ARG A 46 -12.01 10.30 -5.53
CA ARG A 46 -13.24 9.62 -6.00
C ARG A 46 -13.01 8.26 -6.66
N GLU A 47 -11.80 8.00 -7.16
CA GLU A 47 -11.38 6.75 -7.80
C GLU A 47 -10.67 5.83 -6.79
N LEU A 48 -10.10 6.42 -5.73
CA LEU A 48 -9.73 5.73 -4.49
C LEU A 48 -10.94 5.44 -3.57
N LYS A 49 -12.15 5.92 -3.92
CA LYS A 49 -13.34 5.77 -3.09
C LYS A 49 -13.61 4.30 -2.74
N VAL A 50 -13.28 4.00 -1.49
CA VAL A 50 -13.96 3.03 -0.63
C VAL A 50 -14.10 1.64 -1.26
N GLY A 51 -12.99 1.07 -1.73
CA GLY A 51 -13.03 -0.31 -2.23
C GLY A 51 -11.67 -0.88 -2.60
N ALA A 52 -10.85 -0.11 -3.32
CA ALA A 52 -9.56 -0.58 -3.81
C ALA A 52 -8.56 -0.77 -2.65
N PRO A 53 -7.94 -1.96 -2.51
CA PRO A 53 -6.96 -2.26 -1.47
C PRO A 53 -5.55 -1.77 -1.88
N ILE A 54 -5.44 -0.51 -2.29
CA ILE A 54 -4.23 0.01 -2.93
C ILE A 54 -3.01 -0.07 -2.01
N LEU A 55 -3.19 0.22 -0.72
CA LEU A 55 -2.12 0.14 0.27
C LEU A 55 -1.69 -1.31 0.53
N HIS A 56 -2.62 -2.26 0.44
CA HIS A 56 -2.29 -3.69 0.55
C HIS A 56 -1.44 -4.14 -0.62
N GLU A 57 -1.82 -3.76 -1.84
CA GLU A 57 -1.06 -4.10 -3.04
C GLU A 57 0.34 -3.48 -3.02
N LEU A 58 0.48 -2.21 -2.62
CA LEU A 58 1.79 -1.57 -2.48
C LEU A 58 2.67 -2.23 -1.38
N CYS A 59 2.05 -2.69 -0.28
CA CYS A 59 2.76 -3.43 0.77
C CYS A 59 3.13 -4.87 0.35
N ASP A 60 2.38 -5.51 -0.55
CA ASP A 60 2.61 -6.88 -1.00
C ASP A 60 3.60 -6.97 -2.17
N VAL A 61 3.58 -5.99 -3.08
CA VAL A 61 4.35 -6.08 -4.32
C VAL A 61 5.84 -5.81 -4.12
N GLY A 62 6.67 -6.67 -4.69
CA GLY A 62 8.11 -6.49 -4.84
C GLY A 62 8.89 -6.66 -3.54
N CYS A 63 10.20 -6.87 -3.67
CA CYS A 63 11.13 -6.98 -2.54
C CYS A 63 11.59 -5.60 -2.02
N GLU A 64 11.27 -4.52 -2.73
CA GLU A 64 11.70 -3.17 -2.39
C GLU A 64 10.71 -2.48 -1.46
N ASP A 65 11.25 -1.75 -0.48
CA ASP A 65 10.46 -0.87 0.37
C ASP A 65 10.28 0.48 -0.32
N ARG A 66 9.02 0.87 -0.57
CA ARG A 66 8.64 2.05 -1.36
C ARG A 66 7.72 2.98 -0.57
N PRO A 67 8.22 3.58 0.52
CA PRO A 67 7.43 4.46 1.39
C PRO A 67 6.90 5.70 0.65
N ASP A 68 7.57 6.12 -0.43
CA ASP A 68 7.14 7.21 -1.30
C ASP A 68 5.76 6.97 -1.92
N LEU A 69 5.48 5.74 -2.35
CA LEU A 69 4.21 5.35 -2.96
C LEU A 69 3.11 5.23 -1.92
N ILE A 70 3.42 4.67 -0.74
CA ILE A 70 2.50 4.59 0.39
C ILE A 70 2.07 6.00 0.80
N LEU A 71 3.02 6.92 0.96
CA LEU A 71 2.75 8.31 1.32
C LEU A 71 1.86 9.00 0.27
N ALA A 72 2.17 8.84 -1.01
CA ALA A 72 1.40 9.44 -2.09
C ALA A 72 -0.03 8.87 -2.17
N ALA A 73 -0.21 7.57 -1.94
CA ALA A 73 -1.52 6.94 -1.85
C ALA A 73 -2.36 7.49 -0.69
N ILE A 74 -1.74 7.64 0.50
CA ILE A 74 -2.41 8.23 1.67
C ILE A 74 -2.83 9.67 1.40
N HIS A 75 -1.95 10.50 0.83
CA HIS A 75 -2.28 11.89 0.45
C HIS A 75 -3.38 11.98 -0.62
N SER A 76 -3.55 10.93 -1.42
CA SER A 76 -4.62 10.83 -2.41
C SER A 76 -5.96 10.35 -1.81
N GLY A 77 -5.99 10.07 -0.51
CA GLY A 77 -7.19 9.68 0.24
C GLY A 77 -7.33 8.18 0.49
N ALA A 78 -6.27 7.39 0.34
CA ALA A 78 -6.31 5.98 0.69
C ALA A 78 -6.53 5.80 2.21
N ASP A 79 -7.45 4.90 2.57
CA ASP A 79 -7.74 4.57 3.97
C ASP A 79 -6.63 3.69 4.55
N VAL A 80 -5.83 4.28 5.44
CA VAL A 80 -4.68 3.65 6.14
C VAL A 80 -5.10 2.38 6.90
N ASN A 81 -6.33 2.35 7.42
CA ASN A 81 -6.84 1.26 8.24
C ASN A 81 -7.79 0.33 7.48
N LYS A 82 -7.85 0.45 6.15
CA LYS A 82 -8.66 -0.42 5.32
C LYS A 82 -8.31 -1.87 5.58
N VAL A 83 -9.34 -2.69 5.76
CA VAL A 83 -9.20 -4.15 5.82
C VAL A 83 -9.52 -4.72 4.43
N HIS A 84 -8.62 -5.56 3.92
CA HIS A 84 -8.78 -6.33 2.69
C HIS A 84 -8.25 -7.74 2.92
N ASP A 85 -9.02 -8.76 2.53
CA ASP A 85 -8.70 -10.17 2.77
C ASP A 85 -8.27 -10.48 4.22
N ARG A 86 -8.95 -9.81 5.17
CA ARG A 86 -8.71 -9.90 6.64
C ARG A 86 -7.35 -9.37 7.10
N HIS A 87 -6.65 -8.59 6.28
CA HIS A 87 -5.39 -7.93 6.62
C HIS A 87 -5.54 -6.41 6.49
N THR A 88 -4.75 -5.68 7.25
CA THR A 88 -4.48 -4.25 7.04
C THR A 88 -3.19 -4.11 6.24
N ALA A 89 -3.00 -2.96 5.57
CA ALA A 89 -1.75 -2.68 4.89
C ALA A 89 -0.54 -2.77 5.84
N LEU A 90 -0.71 -2.33 7.09
CA LEU A 90 0.32 -2.45 8.13
C LEU A 90 0.75 -3.89 8.38
N LEU A 91 -0.20 -4.84 8.46
CA LEU A 91 0.12 -6.25 8.66
C LEU A 91 0.97 -6.78 7.50
N ILE A 92 0.59 -6.48 6.26
CA ILE A 92 1.31 -6.92 5.05
C ILE A 92 2.72 -6.31 5.03
N CYS A 93 2.85 -5.01 5.23
CA CYS A 93 4.17 -4.34 5.24
C CYS A 93 5.11 -4.90 6.32
N VAL A 94 4.57 -5.29 7.48
CA VAL A 94 5.36 -5.98 8.51
C VAL A 94 5.74 -7.37 8.01
N GLU A 95 4.80 -8.18 7.54
CA GLU A 95 5.06 -9.55 7.02
C GLU A 95 6.09 -9.57 5.89
N THR A 96 6.07 -8.57 5.00
CA THR A 96 7.03 -8.40 3.90
C THR A 96 8.31 -7.64 4.30
N ALA A 97 8.47 -7.32 5.58
CA ALA A 97 9.64 -6.65 6.17
C ALA A 97 9.96 -5.26 5.57
N LYS A 98 8.94 -4.50 5.18
CA LYS A 98 9.01 -3.12 4.68
C LYS A 98 8.96 -2.10 5.84
N LEU A 99 10.12 -1.85 6.46
CA LEU A 99 10.25 -1.02 7.67
C LEU A 99 9.87 0.45 7.45
N ASP A 100 10.27 1.05 6.33
CA ASP A 100 10.01 2.47 6.07
C ASP A 100 8.56 2.69 5.67
N SER A 101 7.97 1.80 4.87
CA SER A 101 6.52 1.80 4.61
C SER A 101 5.72 1.60 5.91
N THR A 102 6.19 0.72 6.80
CA THR A 102 5.58 0.54 8.14
C THR A 102 5.63 1.82 8.96
N ARG A 103 6.75 2.56 8.90
CA ARG A 103 6.90 3.86 9.58
C ARG A 103 5.89 4.87 9.06
N VAL A 104 5.77 5.02 7.74
CA VAL A 104 4.79 5.93 7.13
C VAL A 104 3.37 5.55 7.57
N LEU A 105 2.99 4.28 7.48
CA LEU A 105 1.65 3.83 7.90
C LEU A 105 1.37 4.18 9.38
N VAL A 106 2.33 3.94 10.28
CA VAL A 106 2.19 4.27 11.71
C VAL A 106 2.10 5.79 11.94
N GLU A 107 2.92 6.59 11.26
CA GLU A 107 2.89 8.05 11.35
C GLU A 107 1.54 8.63 10.91
N PHE A 108 0.86 7.98 9.98
CA PHE A 108 -0.47 8.35 9.50
C PHE A 108 -1.62 7.62 10.22
N GLY A 109 -1.37 7.05 11.39
CA GLY A 109 -2.41 6.53 12.28
C GLY A 109 -2.89 5.11 11.97
N ALA A 110 -2.02 4.26 11.40
CA ALA A 110 -2.33 2.84 11.26
C ALA A 110 -2.55 2.17 12.63
N ASP A 111 -3.61 1.36 12.73
CA ASP A 111 -3.94 0.58 13.91
C ASP A 111 -2.97 -0.61 14.05
N THR A 112 -2.00 -0.42 14.95
CA THR A 112 -1.01 -1.45 15.30
C THR A 112 -1.58 -2.63 16.09
N SER A 113 -2.82 -2.53 16.58
CA SER A 113 -3.49 -3.57 17.36
C SER A 113 -4.30 -4.54 16.51
N ALA A 114 -4.56 -4.21 15.24
CA ALA A 114 -5.32 -5.04 14.32
C ALA A 114 -4.75 -6.46 14.21
N PRO A 115 -5.55 -7.51 14.47
CA PRO A 115 -5.09 -8.89 14.40
C PRO A 115 -5.22 -9.48 12.99
N THR A 116 -4.27 -10.33 12.62
CA THR A 116 -4.38 -11.31 11.52
C THR A 116 -5.45 -12.37 11.82
N PRO A 117 -5.85 -13.19 10.83
CA PRO A 117 -6.75 -14.32 11.05
C PRO A 117 -6.25 -15.34 12.09
N THR A 118 -4.95 -15.38 12.39
CA THR A 118 -4.36 -16.25 13.42
C THR A 118 -4.33 -15.61 14.82
N GLY A 119 -4.86 -14.40 14.97
CA GLY A 119 -4.88 -13.64 16.23
C GLY A 119 -3.58 -12.89 16.53
N LYS A 120 -2.58 -12.94 15.64
CA LYS A 120 -1.33 -12.17 15.79
C LYS A 120 -1.50 -10.75 15.26
N ASN A 121 -1.04 -9.74 15.98
CA ASN A 121 -0.95 -8.37 15.48
C ASN A 121 0.45 -8.07 14.91
N ALA A 122 0.66 -6.86 14.40
CA ALA A 122 1.94 -6.40 13.84
C ALA A 122 3.13 -6.61 14.80
N PHE A 123 2.93 -6.41 16.10
CA PHE A 123 3.98 -6.61 17.11
C PHE A 123 4.38 -8.08 17.24
N ALA A 124 3.39 -8.97 17.27
CA ALA A 124 3.61 -10.41 17.35
C ALA A 124 4.34 -10.95 16.11
N ILE A 125 4.08 -10.39 14.93
CA ILE A 125 4.79 -10.72 13.68
C ILE A 125 6.23 -10.21 13.73
N ALA A 126 6.45 -8.93 14.07
CA ALA A 126 7.78 -8.33 14.16
C ALA A 126 8.71 -9.07 15.14
N SER A 127 8.15 -9.66 16.19
CA SER A 127 8.89 -10.45 17.18
C SER A 127 9.46 -11.77 16.63
N THR A 128 9.05 -12.20 15.43
CA THR A 128 9.58 -13.39 14.76
C THR A 128 10.83 -13.12 13.92
N PHE A 129 11.19 -11.85 13.71
CA PHE A 129 12.39 -11.46 12.97
C PHE A 129 13.67 -11.67 13.78
N SER A 130 14.81 -11.58 13.11
CA SER A 130 16.10 -11.52 13.80
C SER A 130 16.14 -10.34 14.77
N GLU A 131 16.85 -10.50 15.89
CA GLU A 131 16.81 -9.58 17.03
C GLU A 131 16.98 -8.10 16.64
N LYS A 132 17.92 -7.80 15.73
CA LYS A 132 18.16 -6.44 15.24
C LYS A 132 16.95 -5.88 14.46
N ARG A 133 16.39 -6.64 13.50
CA ARG A 133 15.22 -6.18 12.72
C ARG A 133 13.97 -6.10 13.57
N ALA A 134 13.78 -7.05 14.49
CA ALA A 134 12.66 -7.04 15.43
C ALA A 134 12.67 -5.76 16.27
N GLN A 135 13.83 -5.32 16.77
CA GLN A 135 13.96 -4.08 17.53
C GLN A 135 13.54 -2.84 16.72
N GLU A 136 13.93 -2.75 15.45
CA GLU A 136 13.58 -1.64 14.56
C GLU A 136 12.06 -1.55 14.34
N PHE A 137 11.41 -2.68 13.98
CA PHE A 137 9.95 -2.73 13.81
C PHE A 137 9.21 -2.46 15.12
N ILE A 138 9.66 -3.03 16.23
CA ILE A 138 9.07 -2.82 17.55
C ILE A 138 9.16 -1.35 17.97
N ALA A 139 10.29 -0.69 17.69
CA ALA A 139 10.45 0.74 17.97
C ALA A 139 9.43 1.57 17.20
N VAL A 140 9.24 1.30 15.90
CA VAL A 140 8.24 1.98 15.06
C VAL A 140 6.83 1.70 15.57
N LEU A 141 6.44 0.45 15.80
CA LEU A 141 5.09 0.12 16.24
C LEU A 141 4.74 0.72 17.61
N LYS A 142 5.74 0.98 18.46
CA LYS A 142 5.54 1.65 19.75
C LYS A 142 5.26 3.14 19.62
N THR A 143 5.76 3.83 18.59
CA THR A 143 5.53 5.28 18.43
C THR A 143 4.05 5.60 18.19
N ALA A 144 3.28 4.66 17.67
CA ALA A 144 1.83 4.76 17.51
C ALA A 144 1.09 5.12 18.81
N LYS A 145 1.56 4.61 19.97
CA LYS A 145 0.91 4.84 21.27
C LYS A 145 1.15 6.24 21.84
N SER A 146 2.13 6.98 21.34
CA SER A 146 2.48 8.30 21.87
C SER A 146 1.62 9.43 21.30
N GLN A 147 0.79 9.17 20.27
CA GLN A 147 0.02 10.20 19.56
C GLN A 147 -1.45 10.32 19.98
N SER A 148 -1.94 9.51 20.94
CA SER A 148 -3.33 9.61 21.42
C SER A 148 -3.52 10.44 22.70
N ARG A 149 -2.66 11.43 22.96
CA ARG A 149 -2.69 12.22 24.21
C ARG A 149 -2.85 13.72 23.97
#